data_AF-A0A9D8HQC3-F1
#
_entry.id   AF-A0A9D8HQC3-F1
#
_cell.length_a   1.000
_cell.length_b   1.000
_cell.length_c   1.000
_cell.angle_alpha   90.00
_cell.angle_beta   90.00
_cell.angle_gamma   90.00
#
_symmetry.space_group_name_H-M   'P 1'
#
loop_
_entity.id
_entity.type
_entity.pdbx_description
1 polymer ?
#
loop_
_entity_poly.entity_id
_entity_poly.type
_entity_poly.pdbx_seq_one_letter_code
_entity_poly.pdbx_strand_id
1 'polypeptide(L)' 'MTEPAEGRAATKATPTPLGGTRHLSAAQFVRDQRDAMAMVASQDGRFTIFTWSQREQFVHAHRVDPLLLQAH' A
#
# COMPACT_ATOMS: atom_id res chain seq x y z
N MET A 1 7.45 -0.30 -15.69
CA MET A 1 6.02 -0.10 -15.96
C MET A 1 5.34 -1.25 -15.27
N THR A 2 4.71 -1.00 -14.13
CA THR A 2 3.98 -2.04 -13.40
C THR A 2 2.53 -1.65 -13.51
N GLU A 3 1.80 -2.46 -14.24
CA GLU A 3 0.37 -2.33 -14.47
C GLU A 3 -0.37 -2.31 -13.13
N PRO A 4 -1.46 -1.54 -12.98
CA PRO A 4 -2.32 -1.69 -11.82
C PRO A 4 -2.86 -3.12 -11.83
N ALA A 5 -2.75 -3.82 -10.70
CA ALA A 5 -3.36 -5.14 -10.52
C ALA A 5 -4.77 -5.13 -11.09
N GLU A 6 -4.98 -5.95 -12.12
CA GLU A 6 -6.18 -5.96 -12.95
C GLU A 6 -7.42 -5.99 -12.07
N GLY A 7 -8.26 -4.95 -12.17
CA GLY A 7 -9.57 -4.89 -11.52
C GLY A 7 -9.73 -3.89 -10.37
N ARG A 8 -8.69 -3.16 -9.92
CA ARG A 8 -8.87 -2.10 -8.91
C ARG A 8 -8.51 -0.72 -9.46
N ALA A 9 -9.54 0.04 -9.85
CA ALA A 9 -9.38 1.43 -10.24
C ALA A 9 -8.65 2.20 -9.12
N ALA A 10 -7.53 2.84 -9.46
CA ALA A 10 -6.78 3.69 -8.54
C ALA A 10 -7.70 4.85 -8.09
N THR A 11 -8.31 4.70 -6.93
CA THR A 11 -9.13 5.74 -6.34
C THR A 11 -8.21 6.71 -5.61
N LYS A 12 -8.23 7.99 -6.01
CA LYS A 12 -7.64 9.06 -5.20
C LYS A 12 -8.43 9.15 -3.89
N ALA A 13 -7.96 8.47 -2.87
CA ALA A 13 -8.52 8.52 -1.53
C ALA A 13 -7.62 9.40 -0.65
N THR A 14 -8.24 10.29 0.13
CA THR A 14 -7.60 10.83 1.34
C THR A 14 -7.17 9.63 2.21
N PRO A 15 -6.06 9.67 2.97
CA PRO A 15 -5.58 8.48 3.71
C PRO A 15 -6.57 7.87 4.71
N THR A 16 -7.63 8.58 5.07
CA THR A 16 -8.58 8.26 6.13
C THR A 16 -9.31 6.91 5.99
N PRO A 17 -9.71 6.43 4.79
CA PRO A 17 -10.33 5.12 4.62
C PRO A 17 -9.33 3.96 4.54
N LEU A 18 -8.01 4.21 4.45
CA LEU A 18 -7.01 3.16 4.21
C LEU A 18 -6.65 2.36 5.47
N GLY A 19 -6.89 2.92 6.67
CA GLY A 19 -6.67 2.24 7.95
C GLY A 19 -6.38 3.21 9.09
N GLY A 20 -5.99 2.66 10.25
CA GLY A 20 -5.60 3.46 11.42
C GLY A 20 -4.27 4.20 11.26
N THR A 21 -3.78 4.82 12.33
CA THR A 21 -2.59 5.69 12.34
C THR A 21 -1.35 5.09 11.68
N ARG A 22 -1.14 3.76 11.77
CA ARG A 22 -0.02 3.08 11.08
C ARG A 22 -0.04 3.21 9.56
N HIS A 23 -1.22 3.16 8.94
CA HIS A 23 -1.35 3.32 7.50
C HIS A 23 -1.02 4.76 7.09
N LEU A 24 -1.49 5.73 7.86
CA LEU A 24 -1.18 7.14 7.64
C LEU A 24 0.33 7.40 7.80
N SER A 25 0.96 6.88 8.86
CA SER A 25 2.39 7.02 9.09
C SER A 25 3.22 6.37 7.98
N ALA A 26 2.83 5.19 7.49
CA ALA A 26 3.52 4.53 6.37
C ALA A 26 3.39 5.32 5.06
N ALA A 27 2.20 5.85 4.76
CA ALA A 27 1.99 6.69 3.59
C ALA A 27 2.80 8.00 3.67
N GLN A 28 2.85 8.63 4.85
CA GLN A 28 3.68 9.83 5.08
C GLN A 28 5.16 9.52 4.94
N PHE A 29 5.63 8.41 5.53
CA PHE A 29 7.02 7.98 5.43
C PHE A 29 7.47 7.81 3.97
N VAL A 30 6.68 7.10 3.14
CA VAL A 30 6.99 6.89 1.71
C VAL A 30 6.91 8.18 0.89
N ARG A 31 6.02 9.11 1.25
CA ARG A 31 5.97 10.43 0.62
C ARG A 31 7.24 11.23 0.89
N ASP A 32 7.74 11.17 2.13
CA ASP A 32 8.89 11.94 2.59
C ASP A 32 10.22 11.27 2.17
N GLN A 33 10.23 9.94 2.05
CA GLN A 33 11.34 9.11 1.57
C GLN A 33 10.92 8.38 0.28
N ARG A 34 10.99 9.08 -0.86
CA ARG A 34 10.42 8.62 -2.15
C ARG A 34 11.07 7.37 -2.75
N ASP A 35 12.22 6.94 -2.23
CA ASP A 35 12.89 5.70 -2.63
C ASP A 35 12.63 4.54 -1.65
N ALA A 36 11.83 4.78 -0.60
CA ALA A 36 11.48 3.79 0.39
C ALA A 36 10.19 3.05 0.04
N MET A 37 10.09 1.82 0.56
CA MET A 37 8.86 1.03 0.59
C MET A 37 8.45 0.78 2.04
N ALA A 38 7.15 0.76 2.31
CA ALA A 38 6.63 0.42 3.62
C ALA A 38 5.54 -0.64 3.52
N MET A 39 5.50 -1.59 4.47
CA MET A 39 4.46 -2.61 4.56
C MET A 39 3.79 -2.54 5.93
N VAL A 40 2.46 -2.52 5.95
CA VAL A 40 1.66 -2.49 7.17
C VAL A 40 0.81 -3.76 7.24
N ALA A 41 0.99 -4.53 8.32
CA ALA A 41 0.06 -5.57 8.71
C ALA A 41 -1.14 -4.94 9.42
N SER A 42 -2.34 -5.17 8.89
CA SER A 42 -3.60 -4.70 9.44
C SER A 42 -4.18 -5.70 10.44
N GLN A 43 -5.03 -5.21 11.35
CA GLN A 43 -5.78 -6.08 12.26
C GLN A 43 -6.76 -6.99 11.54
N ASP A 44 -7.21 -6.63 10.33
CA ASP A 44 -8.08 -7.49 9.50
C ASP A 44 -7.30 -8.63 8.82
N GLY A 45 -6.03 -8.84 9.19
CA GLY A 45 -5.19 -9.93 8.68
C GLY A 45 -4.59 -9.67 7.29
N ARG A 46 -4.84 -8.50 6.69
CA ARG A 46 -4.29 -8.13 5.38
C ARG A 46 -3.03 -7.30 5.49
N PHE A 47 -2.24 -7.29 4.43
CA PHE A 47 -1.08 -6.40 4.32
C PHE A 47 -1.39 -5.26 3.34
N THR A 48 -0.82 -4.08 3.61
CA THR A 48 -0.82 -2.96 2.66
C THR A 48 0.62 -2.54 2.40
N ILE A 49 1.04 -2.54 1.14
CA ILE A 49 2.34 -2.05 0.67
C ILE A 49 2.19 -0.63 0.15
N PHE A 50 3.07 0.26 0.57
CA PHE A 50 3.13 1.66 0.16
C PHE A 50 4.41 1.92 -0.64
N THR A 51 4.29 2.56 -1.80
CA THR A 51 5.41 2.94 -2.68
C THR A 51 5.19 4.30 -3.31
N TRP A 52 6.25 5.05 -3.63
CA TRP A 52 6.14 6.28 -4.39
C TRP A 52 6.01 6.02 -5.89
N SER A 53 5.05 6.67 -6.55
CA SER A 53 4.93 6.66 -8.01
C SER A 53 5.56 7.93 -8.59
N GLN A 54 6.68 7.78 -9.29
CA GLN A 54 7.32 8.92 -9.98
C GLN A 54 6.46 9.47 -11.11
N ARG A 55 5.63 8.63 -11.76
CA ARG A 55 4.73 9.07 -12.85
C ARG A 55 3.57 9.90 -12.32
N GLU A 56 2.91 9.40 -11.27
CA GLU A 56 1.71 10.04 -10.73
C GLU A 56 2.05 11.13 -9.71
N GLN A 57 3.28 11.15 -9.16
CA GLN A 57 3.68 11.99 -8.02
C GLN A 57 2.76 11.76 -6.80
N PHE A 58 2.35 10.51 -6.58
CA PHE A 58 1.51 10.07 -5.48
C PHE A 58 2.08 8.82 -4.80
N VAL A 59 1.66 8.60 -3.55
CA VAL A 59 1.86 7.33 -2.86
C VAL A 59 0.83 6.32 -3.37
N HIS A 60 1.30 5.19 -3.87
CA HIS A 60 0.47 4.03 -4.17
C HIS A 60 0.32 3.16 -2.93
N ALA A 61 -0.88 2.60 -2.75
CA ALA A 61 -1.19 1.64 -1.69
C ALA A 61 -1.75 0.36 -2.31
N HIS A 62 -1.04 -0.74 -2.15
CA HIS A 62 -1.40 -2.06 -2.66
C HIS A 62 -1.80 -2.96 -1.50
N ARG A 63 -3.08 -3.34 -1.44
CA ARG A 63 -3.56 -4.32 -0.46
C ARG A 63 -3.28 -5.72 -0.99
N VAL A 64 -2.61 -6.53 -0.19
CA VAL A 64 -2.22 -7.90 -0.52
C VAL A 64 -3.02 -8.84 0.38
N ASP A 65 -3.73 -9.77 -0.23
CA ASP A 65 -4.36 -10.87 0.50
C ASP A 65 -3.29 -11.93 0.85
N PRO A 66 -3.28 -12.45 2.08
CA PRO A 66 -2.31 -13.44 2.49
C PRO A 66 -2.55 -14.77 1.77
N LEU A 67 -1.50 -15.36 1.20
CA LEU A 67 -1.48 -16.74 0.73
C LEU A 67 -0.77 -17.60 1.77
N LEU A 68 -1.48 -18.58 2.32
CA LEU A 68 -0.92 -19.59 3.21
C LEU A 68 -0.53 -20.81 2.38
N LEU A 69 0.76 -21.13 2.34
CA LEU A 69 1.27 -22.34 1.69
C LEU A 69 1.58 -23.37 2.77
N GLN A 70 1.11 -24.61 2.56
CA GLN A 70 1.49 -25.74 3.42
C GLN A 70 2.83 -26.30 2.94
N ALA A 71 3.80 -26.42 3.83
CA ALA A 71 5.01 -27.19 3.57
C ALA A 71 4.71 -28.67 3.84
N HIS A 72 4.89 -29.52 2.82
CA HIS A 72 4.92 -30.98 2.97
C HIS A 72 6.33 -31.46 3.27
#